data_AF-A0A9E3WY58-F1
#
_entry.id   AF-A0A9E3WY58-F1
#
_cell.length_a   1.000
_cell.length_b   1.000
_cell.length_c   1.000
_cell.angle_alpha   90.00
_cell.angle_beta   90.00
_cell.angle_gamma   90.00
#
_symmetry.space_group_name_H-M   'P 1'
#
loop_
_entity.id
_entity.type
_entity.pdbx_description
1 polymer ?
#
loop_
_entity_poly.entity_id
_entity_poly.type
_entity_poly.pdbx_seq_one_letter_code
_entity_poly.pdbx_strand_id
1 'polypeptide(L)'
;MNTMTVGEASNNLSDVITRTIDNSDETVIVSNDGAVVMVAESYWEAIQETLRLLRDKRSLKALLEGHHHRETGQLMQTKTADEVFNDLQN
;
A
#
# COMPACT_ATOMS: atom_id res chain seq x y z
N MET A 1 12.01 -6.33 9.23
CA MET A 1 12.89 -6.90 8.18
C MET A 1 13.66 -8.11 8.70
N ASN A 2 13.30 -9.30 8.19
CA ASN A 2 13.94 -10.58 8.51
C ASN A 2 14.78 -11.08 7.31
N THR A 3 15.84 -11.86 7.53
CA THR A 3 16.66 -12.41 6.44
C THR A 3 16.91 -13.89 6.67
N MET A 4 16.71 -14.70 5.64
CA MET A 4 16.89 -16.15 5.68
C MET A 4 17.38 -16.70 4.35
N THR A 5 17.98 -17.88 4.35
CA THR A 5 18.38 -18.59 3.14
C THR A 5 17.19 -19.26 2.44
N VAL A 6 17.32 -19.54 1.14
CA VAL A 6 16.31 -20.33 0.40
C VAL A 6 16.05 -21.69 1.06
N GLY A 7 17.09 -22.34 1.62
CA GLY A 7 16.94 -23.62 2.30
C GLY A 7 16.05 -23.51 3.54
N GLU A 8 16.29 -22.51 4.39
CA GLU A 8 15.46 -22.24 5.57
C GLU A 8 14.01 -21.90 5.19
N ALA A 9 13.84 -21.05 4.17
CA ALA A 9 12.52 -20.70 3.66
C ALA A 9 11.77 -21.92 3.11
N SER A 10 12.44 -22.80 2.37
CA SER A 10 11.80 -24.00 1.79
C SER A 10 11.29 -24.99 2.84
N ASN A 11 11.97 -25.09 3.98
CA ASN A 11 11.58 -26.00 5.06
C ASN A 11 10.32 -25.54 5.79
N ASN A 12 9.99 -24.24 5.73
CA ASN A 12 8.84 -23.68 6.43
C ASN A 12 8.16 -22.52 5.69
N LEU A 13 7.94 -22.69 4.38
CA LEU A 13 7.46 -21.60 3.53
C LEU A 13 6.09 -21.08 3.97
N SER A 14 5.21 -21.96 4.44
CA SER A 14 3.88 -21.58 4.90
C SER A 14 3.94 -20.60 6.08
N ASP A 15 4.78 -20.86 7.08
CA ASP A 15 4.91 -19.95 8.22
C ASP A 15 5.58 -18.64 7.81
N VAL A 16 6.52 -18.69 6.88
CA VAL A 16 7.17 -17.48 6.34
C VAL A 16 6.14 -16.58 5.65
N ILE A 17 5.23 -17.15 4.86
CA ILE A 17 4.12 -16.41 4.22
C ILE A 17 3.20 -15.81 5.29
N THR A 18 2.71 -16.63 6.23
CA THR A 18 1.79 -16.16 7.28
C THR A 18 2.39 -15.02 8.09
N ARG A 19 3.66 -15.14 8.51
CA ARG A 19 4.36 -14.08 9.25
C ARG A 19 4.53 -12.81 8.43
N THR A 20 4.79 -12.93 7.13
CA THR A 20 4.94 -11.77 6.23
C THR A 20 3.61 -11.02 6.09
N ILE A 21 2.49 -11.75 6.02
CA ILE A 21 1.14 -11.17 5.96
C ILE A 21 0.79 -10.52 7.30
N ASP A 22 0.90 -11.27 8.40
CA ASP A 22 0.40 -10.84 9.72
C ASP A 22 1.19 -9.67 10.30
N ASN A 23 2.52 -9.68 10.12
CA ASN A 23 3.39 -8.66 10.69
C ASN A 23 3.60 -7.48 9.73
N SER A 24 3.12 -7.56 8.48
CA SER A 24 3.39 -6.59 7.41
C SER A 24 4.88 -6.27 7.28
N ASP A 25 5.73 -7.26 7.53
CA ASP A 25 7.16 -7.11 7.73
C ASP A 25 7.90 -7.82 6.59
N GLU A 26 8.87 -7.15 5.98
CA GLU A 26 9.56 -7.67 4.81
C GLU A 26 10.50 -8.85 5.18
N THR A 27 10.46 -9.92 4.39
CA THR A 27 11.39 -11.06 4.53
C THR A 27 12.29 -11.16 3.30
N VAL A 28 13.60 -11.03 3.50
CA VAL A 28 14.61 -11.21 2.46
C VAL A 28 15.02 -12.68 2.42
N ILE A 29 14.84 -13.33 1.27
CA ILE A 29 15.26 -14.70 1.02
C ILE A 29 16.49 -14.67 0.12
N VAL A 30 17.62 -15.16 0.61
CA VAL A 30 18.92 -15.12 -0.09
C VAL A 30 19.34 -16.49 -0.63
N SER A 31 19.94 -16.49 -1.81
CA SER A 31 20.56 -17.63 -2.47
C SER A 31 21.95 -17.26 -3.00
N ASN A 32 22.66 -18.24 -3.56
CA ASN A 32 23.94 -17.97 -4.23
C ASN A 32 23.78 -17.15 -5.51
N ASP A 33 22.58 -17.11 -6.10
CA ASP A 33 22.27 -16.44 -7.37
C ASP A 33 21.66 -15.04 -7.18
N GLY A 34 21.36 -14.65 -5.94
CA GLY A 34 20.76 -13.36 -5.62
C GLY A 34 19.81 -13.42 -4.42
N ALA A 35 18.94 -12.43 -4.31
CA ALA A 35 17.98 -12.34 -3.24
C ALA A 35 16.61 -11.88 -3.77
N VAL A 36 15.56 -12.33 -3.09
CA VAL A 36 14.19 -11.85 -3.30
C VAL A 36 13.66 -11.29 -1.99
N VAL A 37 12.77 -10.31 -2.09
CA VAL A 37 12.06 -9.76 -0.93
C VAL A 37 10.61 -10.21 -1.01
N MET A 38 10.14 -10.88 0.03
CA MET A 38 8.74 -11.23 0.21
C MET A 38 8.08 -10.17 1.08
N VAL A 39 6.96 -9.65 0.60
CA VAL A 39 6.11 -8.67 1.28
C VAL A 39 4.65 -9.10 1.15
N ALA A 40 3.80 -8.62 2.05
CA ALA A 40 2.36 -8.79 1.90
C ALA A 40 1.89 -8.07 0.62
N GLU A 41 0.94 -8.67 -0.10
CA GLU A 41 0.39 -8.09 -1.33
C GLU A 41 -0.21 -6.69 -1.08
N SER A 42 -0.98 -6.53 -0.01
CA SER A 42 -1.55 -5.24 0.39
C SER A 42 -0.48 -4.18 0.67
N TYR A 43 0.67 -4.57 1.22
CA TYR A 43 1.80 -3.68 1.44
C TYR A 43 2.46 -3.27 0.11
N TRP A 44 2.62 -4.22 -0.81
CA TRP A 44 3.11 -3.94 -2.15
C TRP A 44 2.19 -2.99 -2.92
N GLU A 45 0.88 -3.21 -2.88
CA GLU A 45 -0.12 -2.33 -3.49
C GLU A 45 -0.08 -0.92 -2.90
N ALA A 46 0.05 -0.79 -1.57
CA ALA A 46 0.19 0.50 -0.91
C ALA A 46 1.46 1.25 -1.34
N ILE A 47 2.58 0.54 -1.52
CA ILE A 47 3.82 1.12 -2.07
C ILE A 47 3.57 1.61 -3.51
N GLN A 48 2.96 0.79 -4.36
CA GLN A 48 2.68 1.15 -5.75
C GLN A 48 1.75 2.38 -5.84
N GLU A 49 0.70 2.42 -5.03
CA GLU A 49 -0.22 3.56 -4.97
C GLU A 49 0.48 4.83 -4.47
N THR A 50 1.31 4.72 -3.43
CA THR A 50 2.09 5.84 -2.91
C THR A 50 3.04 6.40 -3.98
N LEU A 51 3.76 5.53 -4.70
CA LEU A 51 4.63 5.93 -5.80
C LEU A 51 3.84 6.58 -6.95
N ARG A 52 2.63 6.09 -7.25
CA ARG A 52 1.73 6.71 -8.22
C ARG A 52 1.33 8.11 -7.80
N LEU A 53 0.94 8.31 -6.54
CA LEU A 53 0.59 9.62 -5.97
C LEU A 53 1.78 10.58 -5.98
N LEU A 54 2.98 10.13 -5.64
CA LEU A 54 4.19 10.97 -5.70
C LEU A 54 4.50 11.48 -7.10
N ARG A 55 4.13 10.73 -8.14
CA ARG A 55 4.25 11.15 -9.55
C ARG A 55 3.14 12.13 -9.95
N ASP A 56 1.92 11.93 -9.48
CA ASP A 56 0.80 12.84 -9.72
C ASP A 56 0.66 13.89 -8.60
N LYS A 57 1.39 15.00 -8.77
CA LYS A 57 1.41 16.12 -7.82
C LYS A 57 0.02 16.71 -7.53
N ARG A 58 -0.93 16.64 -8.48
CA ARG A 58 -2.27 17.17 -8.27
C ARG A 58 -3.06 16.28 -7.32
N SER A 59 -3.05 14.97 -7.56
CA SER A 59 -3.69 13.99 -6.69
C SER A 59 -3.08 13.99 -5.29
N LEU A 60 -1.74 14.06 -5.18
CA LEU A 60 -1.06 14.15 -3.89
C LEU A 60 -1.47 15.41 -3.11
N LYS A 61 -1.50 16.57 -3.78
CA LYS A 61 -1.94 17.83 -3.15
C LYS A 61 -3.36 17.73 -2.63
N ALA A 62 -4.30 17.23 -3.45
CA ALA A 62 -5.69 17.06 -3.05
C ALA A 62 -5.82 16.10 -1.85
N LEU A 63 -5.04 15.02 -1.82
CA LEU A 63 -5.00 14.09 -0.70
C LEU A 63 -4.53 14.76 0.60
N LEU A 64 -3.41 15.49 0.55
CA LEU A 64 -2.85 16.21 1.70
C LEU A 64 -3.80 17.30 2.23
N GLU A 65 -4.41 18.07 1.33
CA GLU A 65 -5.43 19.05 1.70
C GLU A 65 -6.61 18.34 2.37
N GLY A 66 -7.09 17.22 1.83
CA GLY A 66 -8.16 16.43 2.45
C GLY A 66 -7.84 15.95 3.86
N HIS A 67 -6.60 15.52 4.13
CA HIS A 67 -6.15 15.19 5.49
C HIS A 67 -6.18 16.41 6.40
N HIS A 68 -5.61 17.53 5.97
CA HIS A 68 -5.57 18.76 6.76
C HIS A 68 -6.95 19.27 7.16
N HIS A 69 -7.92 19.27 6.23
CA HIS A 69 -9.29 19.69 6.54
C HIS A 69 -9.97 18.77 7.56
N ARG A 70 -9.75 17.44 7.47
CA ARG A 70 -10.28 16.48 8.46
C ARG A 70 -9.67 16.69 9.84
N GLU A 71 -8.37 16.89 9.92
CA GLU A 71 -7.65 17.11 11.18
C GLU A 71 -8.05 18.41 11.87
N THR A 72 -8.31 19.46 11.10
CA THR A 72 -8.73 20.77 11.62
C THR A 72 -10.23 20.90 11.84
N GLY A 73 -11.02 19.88 11.49
CA GLY A 73 -12.49 19.90 11.56
C GLY A 73 -13.14 20.90 10.60
N GLN A 74 -12.41 21.38 9.59
CA GLN A 74 -12.97 22.26 8.57
C GLN A 74 -13.92 21.45 7.68
N LEU A 75 -15.20 21.82 7.70
CA LEU A 75 -16.20 21.27 6.78
C LEU A 75 -15.89 21.75 5.37
N MET A 76 -15.38 20.86 4.53
CA MET A 76 -15.33 21.12 3.10
C MET A 76 -16.75 21.14 2.53
N GLN A 77 -16.99 22.04 1.58
CA GLN A 77 -18.23 22.05 0.82
C GLN A 77 -18.21 20.83 -0.12
N THR A 78 -18.76 19.72 0.36
CA THR A 78 -18.86 18.47 -0.38
C THR A 78 -20.07 18.53 -1.30
N LYS A 79 -19.88 18.09 -2.55
CA LYS A 79 -21.02 17.76 -3.41
C LYS A 79 -21.56 16.38 -3.02
N THR A 80 -22.87 16.21 -3.05
CA THR A 80 -23.48 14.88 -2.88
C THR A 80 -23.17 13.99 -4.09
N ALA A 81 -23.34 12.67 -3.94
CA ALA A 81 -23.19 11.75 -5.07
C ALA A 81 -24.13 12.14 -6.23
N ASP A 82 -25.36 12.52 -5.91
CA ASP A 82 -26.35 12.98 -6.90
C ASP A 82 -25.88 14.24 -7.64
N GLU A 83 -25.25 15.18 -6.94
CA GLU A 83 -24.72 16.41 -7.56
C GLU A 83 -23.50 16.17 -8.46
N VAL A 84 -22.73 15.09 -8.21
CA VAL A 84 -21.52 14.76 -8.96
C VAL A 84 -21.82 13.87 -10.17
N PHE A 85 -22.77 12.95 -10.05
CA PHE A 85 -23.07 11.92 -11.05
C PHE A 85 -24.43 12.14 -11.76
N ASN A 86 -24.98 13.35 -11.70
CA ASN A 86 -26.27 13.69 -12.33
C ASN A 86 -26.28 13.46 -13.85
N ASP A 87 -25.12 13.49 -14.49
CA ASP A 87 -24.92 13.32 -15.93
C ASP A 87 -24.88 11.86 -16.37
N LEU A 88 -24.69 10.92 -15.44
CA LEU A 88 -24.66 9.47 -15.69
C LEU A 88 -26.03 8.78 -15.58
N GLN A 89 -27.09 9.52 -15.22
CA GLN A 89 -28.45 8.97 -15.06
C GLN A 89 -29.30 9.00 -16.35
N ASN A 90 -28.70 9.28 -17.51
CA ASN A 90 -29.36 9.24 -18.83
C ASN A 90 -28.82 8.11 -19.72
#